data_AF-A0A158L770-F1
#
_entry.id   AF-A0A158L770-F1
#
_cell.length_a   1.000
_cell.length_b   1.000
_cell.length_c   1.000
_cell.angle_alpha   90.00
_cell.angle_beta   90.00
_cell.angle_gamma   90.00
#
_symmetry.space_group_name_H-M   'P 1'
#
loop_
_entity.id
_entity.type
_entity.pdbx_description
1 polymer ?
#
loop_
_entity_poly.entity_id
_entity_poly.type
_entity_poly.pdbx_seq_one_letter_code
_entity_poly.pdbx_strand_id
1 'polypeptide(L)'
;MASSNVAEFAAELQMPTNLLLEILQEAGVQKAGLADVVSETDKARLLHHLRRKHGSNDEGKRTTRYSTLFISYGGCDELIARQINESLKSRGIKTWFFPDDSVPGEKLHRVMHVGVNSYDRVLLVCSRTSLGRSGVLNELERVLEREAREGGGDILLPITIDDFVFSDWKPQNEDVATQVRSRVICRIPDPGTDSIIFEKTMDRLEAMSLYTTSLSRHDSEKARLLSMT
;
A
#
# COMPACT_ATOMS: atom_id res chain seq x y z
N MET A 1 34.70 17.33 25.84
CA MET A 1 33.70 17.36 24.75
C MET A 1 34.42 17.89 23.52
N ALA A 2 34.54 17.08 22.47
CA ALA A 2 35.39 17.42 21.32
C ALA A 2 34.77 18.55 20.49
N SER A 3 35.43 19.70 20.46
CA SER A 3 35.14 20.80 19.53
C SER A 3 35.78 20.45 18.18
N SER A 4 35.01 20.04 17.20
CA SER A 4 35.49 19.83 15.83
C SER A 4 35.36 21.12 15.01
N ASN A 5 36.33 21.38 14.13
CA ASN A 5 36.19 22.45 13.14
C ASN A 5 35.32 21.98 11.95
N VAL A 6 34.87 22.91 11.11
CA VAL A 6 33.98 22.62 9.98
C VAL A 6 34.58 21.56 9.03
N ALA A 7 35.89 21.58 8.77
CA ALA A 7 36.54 20.61 7.90
C ALA A 7 36.54 19.19 8.49
N GLU A 8 36.87 19.05 9.77
CA GLU A 8 36.83 17.78 10.50
C GLU A 8 35.41 17.23 10.60
N PHE A 9 34.44 18.10 10.89
CA PHE A 9 33.04 17.72 10.99
C PHE A 9 32.44 17.31 9.65
N ALA A 10 32.84 17.96 8.54
CA ALA A 10 32.46 17.55 7.20
C ALA A 10 33.02 16.16 6.84
N ALA A 11 34.29 15.91 7.20
CA ALA A 11 34.92 14.62 6.98
C ALA A 11 34.23 13.49 7.79
N GLU A 12 33.86 13.77 9.04
CA GLU A 12 33.11 12.85 9.90
C GLU A 12 31.73 12.49 9.31
N LEU A 13 31.02 13.48 8.78
CA LEU A 13 29.73 13.30 8.10
C LEU A 13 29.84 12.76 6.66
N GLN A 14 31.05 12.47 6.19
CA GLN A 14 31.34 12.07 4.81
C GLN A 14 30.72 13.00 3.76
N MET A 15 30.71 14.30 4.04
CA MET A 15 30.10 15.30 3.16
C MET A 15 31.13 16.34 2.69
N PRO A 16 30.98 16.90 1.48
CA PRO A 16 31.83 17.99 1.01
C PRO A 16 31.75 19.21 1.93
N THR A 17 32.89 19.80 2.28
CA THR A 17 32.94 20.90 3.25
C THR A 17 32.23 22.17 2.77
N ASN A 18 32.26 22.44 1.46
CA ASN A 18 31.49 23.51 0.83
C ASN A 18 29.98 23.32 1.00
N LEU A 19 29.50 22.08 0.85
CA LEU A 19 28.10 21.75 1.05
C LEU A 19 27.68 21.90 2.51
N LEU A 20 28.53 21.48 3.46
CA LEU A 20 28.26 21.69 4.89
C LEU A 20 28.16 23.18 5.25
N LEU A 21 29.05 24.02 4.72
CA LEU A 21 29.01 25.47 4.94
C LEU A 21 27.71 26.09 4.43
N GLU A 22 27.26 25.68 3.24
CA GLU A 22 25.99 26.13 2.66
C GLU A 22 24.79 25.75 3.56
N ILE A 23 24.72 24.49 3.99
CA ILE A 23 23.64 23.99 4.83
C ILE A 23 23.66 24.66 6.22
N LEU A 24 24.84 24.93 6.79
CA LEU A 24 24.97 25.67 8.05
C LEU A 24 24.45 27.10 7.92
N GLN A 25 24.79 27.80 6.82
CA GLN A 25 24.29 29.15 6.57
C GLN A 25 22.77 29.18 6.43
N GLU A 26 22.20 28.22 5.69
CA GLU A 26 20.76 28.06 5.57
C GLU A 26 20.08 27.72 6.90
N ALA A 27 20.76 26.96 7.77
CA ALA A 27 20.31 26.65 9.13
C ALA A 27 20.40 27.86 10.10
N GLY A 28 20.81 29.04 9.61
CA GLY A 28 20.99 30.25 10.41
C GLY A 28 22.25 30.21 11.27
N VAL A 29 23.24 29.40 10.90
CA VAL A 29 24.56 29.31 11.55
C VAL A 29 25.57 30.09 10.72
N GLN A 30 26.08 31.20 11.27
CA GLN A 30 27.03 32.07 10.58
C GLN A 30 28.46 31.50 10.70
N LYS A 31 28.80 30.57 9.80
CA LYS A 31 30.15 30.02 9.63
C LYS A 31 30.57 30.24 8.19
N ALA A 32 31.80 30.71 8.00
CA ALA A 32 32.32 31.17 6.72
C ALA A 32 33.65 30.50 6.35
N GLY A 33 34.34 29.88 7.32
CA GLY A 33 35.66 29.28 7.15
C GLY A 33 35.71 27.81 7.54
N LEU A 34 36.61 27.08 6.87
CA LEU A 34 36.91 25.66 7.13
C LEU A 34 37.42 25.42 8.56
N ALA A 35 38.10 26.40 9.15
CA ALA A 35 38.67 26.36 10.48
C ALA A 35 37.69 26.82 11.59
N ASP A 36 36.48 27.24 11.22
CA ASP A 36 35.51 27.70 12.22
C ASP A 36 35.11 26.53 13.12
N VAL A 37 35.08 26.76 14.43
CA VAL A 37 34.68 25.73 15.39
C VAL A 37 33.17 25.51 15.32
N VAL A 38 32.74 24.25 15.20
CA VAL A 38 31.33 23.86 15.21
C VAL A 38 30.92 23.54 16.65
N SER A 39 30.07 24.40 17.22
CA SER A 39 29.55 24.18 18.57
C SER A 39 28.42 23.14 18.58
N GLU A 40 28.12 22.55 19.74
CA GLU A 40 26.96 21.66 19.90
C GLU A 40 25.63 22.37 19.54
N THR A 41 25.54 23.67 19.78
CA THR A 41 24.39 24.48 19.34
C THR A 41 24.31 24.61 17.82
N ASP A 42 25.44 24.69 17.11
CA ASP A 42 25.49 24.70 15.64
C ASP A 42 25.07 23.34 15.09
N LYS A 43 25.54 22.25 15.69
CA LYS A 43 25.12 20.88 15.33
C LYS A 43 23.62 20.69 15.53
N ALA A 44 23.05 21.19 16.63
CA ALA A 44 21.62 21.12 16.88
C ALA A 44 20.79 21.88 15.81
N ARG A 45 21.25 23.06 15.39
CA ARG A 45 20.61 23.83 14.31
C ARG A 45 20.74 23.15 12.95
N LEU A 46 21.93 22.61 12.65
CA LEU A 46 22.16 21.81 11.46
C LEU A 46 21.23 20.60 11.41
N LEU A 47 21.14 19.83 12.50
CA LEU A 47 20.25 18.69 12.62
C LEU A 47 18.78 19.09 12.45
N HIS A 48 18.36 20.20 13.06
CA HIS A 48 16.99 20.70 12.88
C HIS A 48 16.71 21.12 11.43
N HIS A 49 17.65 21.80 10.77
CA HIS A 49 17.53 22.21 9.37
C HIS A 49 17.53 21.02 8.41
N LEU A 50 18.44 20.06 8.60
CA LEU A 50 18.44 18.79 7.87
C LEU A 50 17.15 18.01 8.12
N ARG A 51 16.63 17.96 9.35
CA ARG A 51 15.31 17.38 9.64
C ARG A 51 14.15 18.13 9.00
N ARG A 52 14.29 19.42 8.69
CA ARG A 52 13.25 20.19 8.00
C ARG A 52 13.33 20.02 6.49
N LYS A 53 14.54 20.05 5.92
CA LYS A 53 14.79 19.83 4.48
C LYS A 53 14.66 18.36 4.06
N HIS A 54 15.07 17.44 4.92
CA HIS A 54 14.88 15.99 4.78
C HIS A 54 13.69 15.47 5.62
N GLY A 55 12.84 16.38 6.11
CA GLY A 55 11.64 16.13 6.92
C GLY A 55 10.49 15.46 6.20
N SER A 56 10.80 14.45 5.42
CA SER A 56 9.93 13.33 5.07
C SER A 56 10.71 12.02 5.13
N ASN A 57 11.54 11.87 6.18
CA ASN A 57 12.06 10.57 6.60
C ASN A 57 12.51 10.55 8.07
N ASP A 58 11.68 11.12 8.95
CA ASP A 58 11.68 10.68 10.34
C ASP A 58 11.17 9.24 10.36
N GLU A 59 11.74 8.39 11.24
CA GLU A 59 11.38 6.99 11.43
C GLU A 59 10.00 6.82 12.07
N GLY A 60 8.97 7.29 11.35
CA GLY A 60 7.58 6.97 11.54
C GLY A 60 7.08 6.42 10.22
N LYS A 61 6.98 5.08 10.15
CA LYS A 61 6.08 4.32 9.28
C LYS A 61 5.59 5.13 8.08
N ARG A 62 6.29 5.04 6.92
CA ARG A 62 5.73 5.49 5.65
C ARG A 62 4.44 4.70 5.40
N THR A 63 3.35 5.24 5.92
CA THR A 63 2.01 4.80 5.59
C THR A 63 1.83 5.26 4.16
N THR A 64 2.21 4.43 3.18
CA THR A 64 1.74 4.63 1.81
C THR A 64 0.22 4.55 1.89
N ARG A 65 -0.44 5.71 1.79
CA ARG A 65 -1.89 5.77 1.67
C ARG A 65 -2.21 5.31 0.26
N TYR A 66 -2.59 4.04 0.13
CA TYR A 66 -3.21 3.56 -1.08
C TYR A 66 -4.56 4.28 -1.20
N SER A 67 -4.64 5.16 -2.18
CA SER A 67 -5.77 6.07 -2.36
C SER A 67 -6.80 5.50 -3.33
N THR A 68 -6.45 4.42 -4.02
CA THR A 68 -7.22 3.88 -5.13
C THR A 68 -7.33 2.35 -5.11
N LEU A 69 -8.52 1.82 -5.43
CA LEU A 69 -8.81 0.39 -5.34
C LEU A 69 -9.49 -0.13 -6.62
N PHE A 70 -8.86 -1.08 -7.29
CA PHE A 70 -9.46 -1.78 -8.43
C PHE A 70 -10.23 -3.01 -7.97
N ILE A 71 -11.50 -3.15 -8.36
CA ILE A 71 -12.33 -4.30 -7.97
C ILE A 71 -12.35 -5.32 -9.12
N SER A 72 -11.69 -6.47 -8.92
CA SER A 72 -11.67 -7.60 -9.88
C SER A 72 -12.70 -8.65 -9.46
N TYR A 73 -13.63 -8.97 -10.38
CA TYR A 73 -14.72 -9.92 -10.16
C TYR A 73 -15.21 -10.49 -11.50
N GLY A 74 -15.92 -11.62 -11.45
CA GLY A 74 -16.61 -12.21 -12.59
C GLY A 74 -18.03 -11.66 -12.71
N GLY A 75 -18.52 -11.43 -13.93
CA GLY A 75 -19.80 -10.71 -14.14
C GLY A 75 -21.05 -11.29 -13.46
N CYS A 76 -21.06 -12.56 -13.05
CA CYS A 76 -22.18 -13.10 -12.26
C CYS A 76 -22.24 -12.54 -10.83
N ASP A 77 -21.12 -11.98 -10.34
CA ASP A 77 -20.98 -11.40 -9.01
C ASP A 77 -21.07 -9.87 -9.05
N GLU A 78 -21.53 -9.29 -10.16
CA GLU A 78 -21.63 -7.83 -10.32
C GLU A 78 -22.45 -7.17 -9.21
N LEU A 79 -23.55 -7.82 -8.78
CA LEU A 79 -24.43 -7.26 -7.77
C LEU A 79 -23.69 -7.00 -6.45
N ILE A 80 -22.97 -7.99 -5.94
CA ILE A 80 -22.20 -7.85 -4.70
C ILE A 80 -21.00 -6.93 -4.89
N ALA A 81 -20.33 -6.99 -6.06
CA ALA A 81 -19.23 -6.09 -6.37
C ALA A 81 -19.68 -4.62 -6.41
N ARG A 82 -20.89 -4.34 -6.92
CA ARG A 82 -21.51 -3.01 -6.91
C ARG A 82 -21.81 -2.54 -5.49
N GLN A 83 -22.36 -3.40 -4.64
CA GLN A 83 -22.64 -3.06 -3.24
C GLN A 83 -21.35 -2.74 -2.47
N ILE A 84 -20.30 -3.54 -2.66
CA ILE A 84 -18.97 -3.27 -2.08
C ILE A 84 -18.43 -1.93 -2.61
N ASN A 85 -18.51 -1.71 -3.93
CA ASN A 85 -18.06 -0.49 -4.57
C ASN A 85 -18.73 0.76 -3.99
N GLU A 86 -20.06 0.76 -3.88
CA GLU A 86 -20.83 1.88 -3.31
C GLU A 86 -20.48 2.11 -1.84
N SER A 87 -20.33 1.04 -1.06
CA SER A 87 -20.00 1.12 0.36
C SER A 87 -18.57 1.63 0.61
N LEU A 88 -17.62 1.31 -0.27
CA LEU A 88 -16.26 1.86 -0.22
C LEU A 88 -16.20 3.32 -0.71
N LYS A 89 -16.95 3.67 -1.77
CA LYS A 89 -17.06 5.05 -2.26
C LYS A 89 -17.66 5.98 -1.20
N SER A 90 -18.69 5.54 -0.48
CA SER A 90 -19.31 6.34 0.59
C SER A 90 -18.34 6.62 1.76
N ARG A 91 -17.32 5.77 1.94
CA ARG A 91 -16.21 5.93 2.88
C ARG A 91 -15.03 6.75 2.33
N GLY A 92 -15.16 7.31 1.12
CA GLY A 92 -14.15 8.17 0.51
C GLY A 92 -13.00 7.41 -0.18
N ILE A 93 -13.10 6.09 -0.35
CA ILE A 93 -12.13 5.31 -1.13
C ILE A 93 -12.44 5.51 -2.61
N LYS A 94 -11.43 5.91 -3.39
CA LYS A 94 -11.57 6.02 -4.83
C LYS A 94 -11.47 4.63 -5.46
N THR A 95 -12.59 4.04 -5.77
CA THR A 95 -12.64 2.75 -6.46
C THR A 95 -12.68 2.93 -7.98
N TRP A 96 -12.22 1.90 -8.68
CA TRP A 96 -12.47 1.72 -10.10
C TRP A 96 -13.33 0.48 -10.32
N PHE A 97 -14.49 0.68 -10.95
CA PHE A 97 -15.52 -0.34 -11.13
C PHE A 97 -16.01 -0.33 -12.59
N PHE A 98 -15.74 -1.42 -13.30
CA PHE A 98 -15.90 -1.50 -14.75
C PHE A 98 -17.27 -1.05 -15.31
N PRO A 99 -18.43 -1.45 -14.73
CA PRO A 99 -19.73 -0.99 -15.22
C PRO A 99 -19.94 0.52 -15.18
N ASP A 100 -19.31 1.21 -14.24
CA ASP A 100 -19.48 2.65 -14.04
C ASP A 100 -18.41 3.46 -14.79
N ASP A 101 -17.21 2.90 -14.98
CA ASP A 101 -16.01 3.63 -15.41
C ASP A 101 -15.51 3.25 -16.83
N SER A 102 -16.18 2.35 -17.54
CA SER A 102 -15.77 1.92 -18.89
C SER A 102 -16.35 2.80 -20.02
N VAL A 103 -15.55 3.07 -21.05
CA VAL A 103 -16.01 3.78 -22.25
C VAL A 103 -16.44 2.76 -23.33
N PRO A 104 -17.64 2.89 -23.91
CA PRO A 104 -18.08 2.02 -25.01
C PRO A 104 -17.08 1.98 -26.17
N GLY A 105 -16.64 0.78 -26.56
CA GLY A 105 -15.66 0.57 -27.64
C GLY A 105 -14.21 0.40 -27.17
N GLU A 106 -13.91 0.60 -25.89
CA GLU A 106 -12.59 0.25 -25.35
C GLU A 106 -12.40 -1.27 -25.27
N LYS A 107 -11.21 -1.75 -25.64
CA LYS A 107 -10.87 -3.16 -25.48
C LYS A 107 -10.79 -3.48 -23.98
N LEU A 108 -11.67 -4.35 -23.50
CA LEU A 108 -11.78 -4.81 -22.11
C LEU A 108 -10.40 -5.12 -21.48
N HIS A 109 -9.56 -5.88 -22.20
CA HIS A 109 -8.23 -6.26 -21.72
C HIS A 109 -7.24 -5.09 -21.52
N ARG A 110 -7.45 -3.94 -22.19
CA ARG A 110 -6.54 -2.78 -22.16
C ARG A 110 -6.83 -1.87 -20.97
N VAL A 111 -8.11 -1.63 -20.69
CA VAL A 111 -8.54 -0.83 -19.54
C VAL A 111 -8.17 -1.54 -18.23
N MET A 112 -8.32 -2.86 -18.20
CA MET A 112 -7.96 -3.70 -17.06
C MET A 112 -6.43 -3.82 -16.87
N HIS A 113 -5.65 -3.81 -17.97
CA HIS A 113 -4.17 -3.71 -17.95
C HIS A 113 -3.66 -2.39 -17.34
N VAL A 114 -4.34 -1.29 -17.65
CA VAL A 114 -4.03 0.03 -17.09
C VAL A 114 -4.44 0.05 -15.62
N GLY A 115 -5.61 -0.48 -15.27
CA GLY A 115 -6.10 -0.52 -13.89
C GLY A 115 -5.13 -1.19 -12.92
N VAL A 116 -4.69 -2.42 -13.22
CA VAL A 116 -3.76 -3.17 -12.33
C VAL A 116 -2.41 -2.44 -12.13
N ASN A 117 -1.95 -1.66 -13.12
CA ASN A 117 -0.68 -0.93 -13.02
C ASN A 117 -0.82 0.50 -12.48
N SER A 118 -2.03 1.08 -12.54
CA SER A 118 -2.28 2.48 -12.18
C SER A 118 -2.94 2.64 -10.82
N TYR A 119 -3.50 1.56 -10.27
CA TYR A 119 -4.15 1.56 -8.97
C TYR A 119 -3.24 1.03 -7.88
N ASP A 120 -3.45 1.59 -6.70
CA ASP A 120 -2.65 1.37 -5.52
C ASP A 120 -2.84 -0.06 -4.95
N ARG A 121 -4.07 -0.56 -4.99
CA ARG A 121 -4.42 -1.93 -4.60
C ARG A 121 -5.47 -2.55 -5.52
N VAL A 122 -5.55 -3.88 -5.48
CA VAL A 122 -6.54 -4.69 -6.20
C VAL A 122 -7.35 -5.52 -5.21
N LEU A 123 -8.66 -5.28 -5.15
CA LEU A 123 -9.63 -6.10 -4.42
C LEU A 123 -10.10 -7.24 -5.33
N LEU A 124 -9.74 -8.47 -5.00
CA LEU A 124 -10.17 -9.67 -5.73
C LEU A 124 -11.39 -10.29 -5.05
N VAL A 125 -12.51 -10.37 -5.77
CA VAL A 125 -13.70 -11.13 -5.35
C VAL A 125 -13.51 -12.60 -5.69
N CYS A 126 -13.22 -13.39 -4.67
CA CYS A 126 -13.09 -14.83 -4.77
C CYS A 126 -14.48 -15.49 -4.68
N SER A 127 -14.85 -16.17 -5.74
CA SER A 127 -16.03 -17.02 -5.83
C SER A 127 -15.83 -18.10 -6.89
N ARG A 128 -16.70 -19.10 -6.94
CA ARG A 128 -16.74 -20.07 -8.05
C ARG A 128 -16.95 -19.40 -9.41
N THR A 129 -17.77 -18.37 -9.46
CA THR A 129 -18.16 -17.63 -10.67
C THR A 129 -17.13 -16.60 -11.11
N SER A 130 -16.29 -16.10 -10.20
CA SER A 130 -15.19 -15.18 -10.47
C SER A 130 -13.90 -15.93 -10.82
N LEU A 131 -13.47 -16.87 -9.97
CA LEU A 131 -12.21 -17.59 -10.13
C LEU A 131 -12.22 -18.62 -11.27
N GLY A 132 -13.40 -18.91 -11.84
CA GLY A 132 -13.55 -19.69 -13.07
C GLY A 132 -13.40 -18.87 -14.36
N ARG A 133 -13.25 -17.54 -14.29
CA ARG A 133 -13.14 -16.66 -15.46
C ARG A 133 -11.68 -16.42 -15.83
N SER A 134 -11.33 -16.71 -17.08
CA SER A 134 -9.98 -16.47 -17.61
C SER A 134 -9.54 -15.00 -17.51
N GLY A 135 -10.48 -14.05 -17.65
CA GLY A 135 -10.19 -12.62 -17.46
C GLY A 135 -9.66 -12.30 -16.06
N VAL A 136 -10.37 -12.77 -15.03
CA VAL A 136 -10.00 -12.57 -13.62
C VAL A 136 -8.67 -13.25 -13.29
N LEU A 137 -8.45 -14.47 -13.80
CA LEU A 137 -7.18 -15.19 -13.59
C LEU A 137 -5.99 -14.48 -14.24
N ASN A 138 -6.16 -13.99 -15.47
CA ASN A 138 -5.11 -13.22 -16.16
C ASN A 138 -4.78 -11.91 -15.45
N GLU A 139 -5.75 -11.26 -14.82
CA GLU A 139 -5.54 -10.06 -14.01
C GLU A 139 -4.78 -10.39 -12.73
N LEU A 140 -5.21 -11.45 -12.04
CA LEU A 140 -4.57 -11.92 -10.82
C LEU A 140 -3.10 -12.22 -11.05
N GLU A 141 -2.75 -12.95 -12.11
CA GLU A 141 -1.35 -13.24 -12.46
C GLU A 141 -0.53 -11.96 -12.62
N ARG A 142 -1.06 -10.94 -13.29
CA ARG A 142 -0.39 -9.64 -13.46
C ARG A 142 -0.19 -8.89 -12.16
N VAL A 143 -1.15 -8.97 -11.23
CA VAL A 143 -1.00 -8.37 -9.90
C VAL A 143 0.14 -9.05 -9.14
N LEU A 144 0.20 -10.38 -9.16
CA LEU A 144 1.26 -11.14 -8.49
C LEU A 144 2.65 -10.85 -9.12
N GLU A 145 2.73 -10.76 -10.46
CA GLU A 145 3.95 -10.33 -11.16
C GLU A 145 4.38 -8.92 -10.73
N ARG A 146 3.43 -8.00 -10.57
CA ARG A 146 3.68 -6.63 -10.12
C ARG A 146 4.20 -6.62 -8.68
N GLU A 147 3.59 -7.36 -7.77
CA GLU A 147 4.06 -7.48 -6.39
C GLU A 147 5.48 -8.01 -6.33
N ALA A 148 5.80 -9.07 -7.10
CA ALA A 148 7.15 -9.63 -7.17
C ALA A 148 8.18 -8.60 -7.65
N ARG A 149 7.84 -7.82 -8.69
CA ARG A 149 8.70 -6.76 -9.23
C ARG A 149 8.90 -5.59 -8.24
N GLU A 150 7.87 -5.26 -7.46
CA GLU A 150 7.87 -4.17 -6.47
C GLU A 150 8.39 -4.60 -5.08
N GLY A 151 8.90 -5.84 -4.95
CA GLY A 151 9.55 -6.33 -3.73
C GLY A 151 8.61 -6.95 -2.70
N GLY A 152 7.47 -7.50 -3.13
CA GLY A 152 6.49 -8.18 -2.27
C GLY A 152 5.50 -7.23 -1.60
N GLY A 153 5.09 -6.16 -2.29
CA GLY A 153 4.07 -5.24 -1.77
C GLY A 153 2.72 -5.91 -1.57
N ASP A 154 1.91 -5.40 -0.64
CA ASP A 154 0.54 -5.89 -0.37
C ASP A 154 -0.48 -5.30 -1.35
N ILE A 155 -0.32 -5.53 -2.66
CA ILE A 155 -1.20 -4.95 -3.68
C ILE A 155 -2.53 -5.71 -3.73
N LEU A 156 -2.48 -7.04 -3.65
CA LEU A 156 -3.65 -7.91 -3.73
C LEU A 156 -4.38 -8.03 -2.37
N LEU A 157 -5.65 -7.68 -2.37
CA LEU A 157 -6.60 -7.83 -1.26
C LEU A 157 -7.67 -8.87 -1.64
N PRO A 158 -7.52 -10.15 -1.23
CA PRO A 158 -8.52 -11.16 -1.52
C PRO A 158 -9.69 -11.09 -0.52
N ILE A 159 -10.90 -11.08 -1.06
CA ILE A 159 -12.14 -11.28 -0.30
C ILE A 159 -12.89 -12.48 -0.87
N THR A 160 -13.76 -13.11 -0.10
CA THR A 160 -14.51 -14.28 -0.56
C THR A 160 -15.98 -14.18 -0.22
N ILE A 161 -16.82 -14.59 -1.17
CA ILE A 161 -18.28 -14.67 -1.01
C ILE A 161 -18.77 -16.12 -0.89
N ASP A 162 -17.91 -17.09 -1.22
CA ASP A 162 -18.13 -18.53 -1.02
C ASP A 162 -16.86 -19.23 -0.50
N ASP A 163 -16.87 -20.56 -0.43
CA ASP A 163 -15.73 -21.37 0.04
C ASP A 163 -14.85 -21.91 -1.10
N PHE A 164 -15.12 -21.54 -2.35
CA PHE A 164 -14.46 -22.12 -3.53
C PHE A 164 -12.95 -21.88 -3.52
N VAL A 165 -12.53 -20.69 -3.06
CA VAL A 165 -11.12 -20.34 -2.96
C VAL A 165 -10.34 -21.27 -2.02
N PHE A 166 -10.97 -21.83 -0.98
CA PHE A 166 -10.32 -22.72 -0.01
C PHE A 166 -10.41 -24.20 -0.36
N SER A 167 -11.37 -24.57 -1.20
CA SER A 167 -11.69 -25.96 -1.54
C SER A 167 -11.15 -26.34 -2.91
N ASP A 168 -12.02 -26.35 -3.91
CA ASP A 168 -11.78 -27.00 -5.21
C ASP A 168 -11.02 -26.12 -6.20
N TRP A 169 -10.77 -24.84 -5.88
CA TRP A 169 -10.13 -23.95 -6.84
C TRP A 169 -8.70 -24.40 -7.16
N LYS A 170 -8.49 -24.76 -8.43
CA LYS A 170 -7.21 -25.19 -8.99
C LYS A 170 -6.97 -24.47 -10.31
N PRO A 171 -6.34 -23.28 -10.30
CA PRO A 171 -5.93 -22.61 -11.51
C PRO A 171 -4.84 -23.41 -12.23
N GLN A 172 -4.63 -23.12 -13.52
CA GLN A 172 -3.61 -23.79 -14.34
C GLN A 172 -2.20 -23.65 -13.74
N ASN A 173 -1.92 -22.50 -13.14
CA ASN A 173 -0.70 -22.27 -12.36
C ASN A 173 -1.02 -22.42 -10.86
N GLU A 174 -0.59 -23.52 -10.25
CA GLU A 174 -0.86 -23.82 -8.83
C GLU A 174 -0.27 -22.78 -7.86
N ASP A 175 0.79 -22.09 -8.28
CA ASP A 175 1.41 -21.04 -7.47
C ASP A 175 0.45 -19.88 -7.22
N VAL A 176 -0.41 -19.54 -8.18
CA VAL A 176 -1.42 -18.48 -8.05
C VAL A 176 -2.37 -18.76 -6.89
N ALA A 177 -2.89 -19.99 -6.80
CA ALA A 177 -3.77 -20.36 -5.69
C ALA A 177 -3.04 -20.32 -4.35
N THR A 178 -1.77 -20.73 -4.32
CA THR A 178 -0.93 -20.70 -3.12
C THR A 178 -0.70 -19.26 -2.64
N GLN A 179 -0.39 -18.34 -3.56
CA GLN A 179 -0.17 -16.92 -3.26
C GLN A 179 -1.43 -16.18 -2.82
N VAL A 180 -2.61 -16.57 -3.31
CA VAL A 180 -3.89 -16.02 -2.81
C VAL A 180 -4.20 -16.57 -1.43
N ARG A 181 -4.07 -17.89 -1.22
CA ARG A 181 -4.39 -18.57 0.05
C ARG A 181 -3.41 -18.26 1.18
N SER A 182 -2.20 -17.80 0.89
CA SER A 182 -1.22 -17.38 1.90
C SER A 182 -1.58 -16.03 2.55
N ARG A 183 -2.62 -15.34 2.06
CA ARG A 183 -3.11 -14.06 2.58
C ARG A 183 -4.29 -14.25 3.53
N VAL A 184 -4.56 -13.21 4.32
CA VAL A 184 -5.81 -13.11 5.07
C VAL A 184 -6.95 -12.84 4.07
N ILE A 185 -7.78 -13.85 3.82
CA ILE A 185 -8.96 -13.72 2.97
C ILE A 185 -10.15 -13.33 3.83
N CYS A 186 -10.74 -12.17 3.56
CA CYS A 186 -11.90 -11.68 4.32
C CYS A 186 -13.21 -12.19 3.69
N ARG A 187 -14.09 -12.80 4.50
CA ARG A 187 -15.41 -13.23 4.02
C ARG A 187 -16.37 -12.04 4.00
N ILE A 188 -17.03 -11.82 2.88
CA ILE A 188 -18.11 -10.85 2.76
C ILE A 188 -19.44 -11.57 2.99
N PRO A 189 -20.22 -11.18 4.02
CA PRO A 189 -21.56 -11.72 4.22
C PRO A 189 -22.51 -11.20 3.15
N ASP A 190 -23.62 -11.91 2.93
CA ASP A 190 -24.68 -11.42 2.06
C ASP A 190 -25.30 -10.13 2.66
N PRO A 191 -25.24 -8.98 1.94
CA PRO A 191 -25.78 -7.72 2.44
C PRO A 191 -27.28 -7.76 2.70
N GLY A 192 -28.01 -8.63 1.99
CA GLY A 192 -29.45 -8.80 2.16
C GLY A 192 -29.84 -9.55 3.44
N THR A 193 -28.93 -10.35 4.00
CA THR A 193 -29.18 -11.16 5.19
C THR A 193 -28.58 -10.53 6.44
N ASP A 194 -27.34 -10.03 6.37
CA ASP A 194 -26.55 -9.61 7.54
C ASP A 194 -25.91 -8.23 7.37
N SER A 195 -26.73 -7.19 7.11
CA SER A 195 -26.24 -5.83 6.78
C SER A 195 -25.31 -5.23 7.85
N ILE A 196 -25.51 -5.54 9.14
CA ILE A 196 -24.63 -5.06 10.22
C ILE A 196 -23.22 -5.67 10.09
N ILE A 197 -23.13 -6.97 9.78
CA ILE A 197 -21.84 -7.65 9.62
C ILE A 197 -21.18 -7.17 8.33
N PHE A 198 -21.96 -6.93 7.27
CA PHE A 198 -21.48 -6.36 6.02
C PHE A 198 -20.79 -5.00 6.25
N GLU A 199 -21.46 -4.05 6.90
CA GLU A 199 -20.89 -2.71 7.15
C GLU A 199 -19.63 -2.77 8.02
N LYS A 200 -19.61 -3.60 9.07
CA LYS A 200 -18.39 -3.84 9.87
C LYS A 200 -17.25 -4.41 9.03
N THR A 201 -17.58 -5.25 8.05
CA THR A 201 -16.60 -5.82 7.13
C THR A 201 -16.05 -4.74 6.19
N MET A 202 -16.90 -3.82 5.73
CA MET A 202 -16.47 -2.68 4.90
C MET A 202 -15.56 -1.72 5.68
N ASP A 203 -15.83 -1.46 6.97
CA ASP A 203 -14.95 -0.66 7.82
C ASP A 203 -13.56 -1.30 7.97
N ARG A 204 -13.51 -2.63 8.06
CA ARG A 204 -12.24 -3.38 8.07
C ARG A 204 -11.50 -3.27 6.74
N LEU A 205 -12.20 -3.34 5.62
CA LEU A 205 -11.60 -3.16 4.29
C LEU A 205 -11.09 -1.73 4.09
N GLU A 206 -11.79 -0.72 4.59
CA GLU A 206 -11.32 0.66 4.57
C GLU A 206 -10.01 0.81 5.33
N ALA A 207 -9.95 0.29 6.55
CA ALA A 207 -8.71 0.29 7.33
C ALA A 207 -7.57 -0.43 6.59
N MET A 208 -7.83 -1.58 5.95
CA MET A 208 -6.82 -2.29 5.17
C MET A 208 -6.37 -1.51 3.92
N SER A 209 -7.29 -0.83 3.25
CA SER A 209 -6.98 0.01 2.09
C SER A 209 -6.07 1.18 2.51
N LEU A 210 -6.31 1.80 3.65
CA LEU A 210 -5.62 3.03 4.08
C LEU A 210 -4.24 2.80 4.74
N TYR A 211 -3.93 1.59 5.22
CA TYR A 211 -2.68 1.31 5.95
C TYR A 211 -1.84 0.20 5.30
N THR A 212 -0.59 0.49 4.92
CA THR A 212 0.43 -0.54 4.71
C THR A 212 1.02 -0.95 6.07
N THR A 213 1.02 -2.24 6.38
CA THR A 213 1.84 -2.75 7.49
C THR A 213 3.15 -3.20 6.86
N SER A 214 4.20 -2.41 6.99
CA SER A 214 5.56 -2.96 6.84
C SER A 214 5.73 -3.98 7.98
N LEU A 215 5.45 -5.25 7.68
CA LEU A 215 5.41 -6.33 8.67
C LEU A 215 6.82 -6.60 9.21
N SER A 216 7.12 -6.04 10.39
CA SER A 216 8.10 -6.65 11.29
C SER A 216 7.41 -7.82 12.00
N ARG A 217 8.17 -8.89 12.30
CA ARG A 217 7.68 -10.15 12.90
C ARG A 217 6.81 -9.98 14.17
N HIS A 218 6.88 -8.84 14.85
CA HIS A 218 6.09 -8.56 16.05
C HIS A 218 4.63 -8.12 15.77
N ASP A 219 4.36 -7.51 14.61
CA ASP A 219 3.01 -7.00 14.30
C ASP A 219 2.06 -8.09 13.76
N SER A 220 2.62 -9.23 13.29
CA SER A 220 1.86 -10.41 12.88
C SER A 220 1.01 -11.00 14.03
N GLU A 221 1.45 -10.89 15.28
CA GLU A 221 0.68 -11.31 16.45
C GLU A 221 -0.47 -10.35 16.75
N LYS A 222 -0.27 -9.05 16.54
CA LYS A 222 -1.29 -8.02 16.81
C LYS A 222 -2.41 -8.03 15.78
N ALA A 223 -2.08 -8.29 14.50
CA ALA A 223 -3.06 -8.50 13.44
C ALA A 223 -3.86 -9.81 13.63
N ARG A 224 -3.23 -10.87 14.16
CA ARG A 224 -3.92 -12.11 14.56
C ARG A 224 -4.93 -11.85 15.68
N LEU A 225 -4.54 -11.10 16.71
CA LEU A 225 -5.41 -10.79 17.85
C LEU A 225 -6.63 -9.96 17.46
N LEU A 226 -6.49 -8.99 16.55
CA LEU A 226 -7.61 -8.18 16.03
C LEU A 226 -8.53 -8.93 15.06
N SER A 227 -8.15 -10.12 14.60
CA SER A 227 -8.98 -10.97 13.74
C SER A 227 -9.79 -12.01 14.51
N MET A 228 -9.59 -12.11 15.83
CA MET A 228 -10.23 -13.09 16.72
C MET A 228 -11.27 -12.46 17.66
N THR A 229 -11.63 -11.18 17.45
CA THR A 229 -12.67 -10.43 18.17
C THR A 229 -13.67 -9.86 17.18
#